data_AF-A0A1W9RUR5-F1
#
_entry.id   AF-A0A1W9RUR5-F1
#
_cell.length_a   1.000
_cell.length_b   1.000
_cell.length_c   1.000
_cell.angle_alpha   90.00
_cell.angle_beta   90.00
_cell.angle_gamma   90.00
#
_symmetry.space_group_name_H-M   'P 1'
#
loop_
_entity.id
_entity.type
_entity.pdbx_description
1 polymer ?
#
loop_
_entity_poly.entity_id
_entity_poly.type
_entity_poly.pdbx_seq_one_letter_code
_entity_poly.pdbx_strand_id
1 'polypeptide(L)'
;MEEIILLVGEGCPGCEEIKKRIKNPSVKILDVTKSDEAAVLAAENNIFSIPTVVVKSQKGIEKCDIELEGDKVKVKCKGKELFL
;
A
#
# COMPACT_ATOMS: atom_id res chain seq x y z
N MET A 1 5.67 -11.74 11.78
CA MET A 1 5.66 -10.26 11.68
C MET A 1 4.96 -9.91 10.40
N GLU A 2 4.00 -8.98 10.47
CA GLU A 2 3.22 -8.52 9.32
C GLU A 2 3.86 -7.21 8.83
N GLU A 3 4.22 -7.13 7.56
CA GLU A 3 4.83 -5.93 6.94
C GLU A 3 3.76 -5.24 6.07
N ILE A 4 3.48 -3.96 6.36
CA ILE A 4 2.53 -3.17 5.59
C ILE A 4 3.30 -2.45 4.49
N ILE A 5 2.92 -2.68 3.24
CA ILE A 5 3.58 -2.11 2.07
C ILE A 5 2.58 -1.28 1.28
N LEU A 6 2.87 0.00 1.07
CA LEU A 6 2.15 0.85 0.12
C LEU A 6 2.87 0.80 -1.24
N LEU A 7 2.18 0.29 -2.25
CA LEU A 7 2.59 0.36 -3.64
C LEU A 7 2.10 1.67 -4.25
N VAL A 8 3.04 2.43 -4.77
CA VAL A 8 2.84 3.73 -5.44
C VAL A 8 3.51 3.72 -6.80
N GLY A 9 3.31 4.77 -7.59
CA GLY A 9 4.05 4.99 -8.83
C GLY A 9 4.30 6.46 -9.07
N GLU A 10 5.37 6.76 -9.80
CA GLU A 10 5.63 8.12 -10.26
C GLU A 10 4.50 8.62 -11.17
N GLY A 11 4.14 9.90 -11.04
CA GLY A 11 3.03 10.49 -11.80
C GLY A 11 1.63 10.18 -11.26
N CYS A 12 1.50 9.50 -10.12
CA CYS A 12 0.23 9.20 -9.47
C CYS A 12 -0.12 10.28 -8.42
N PRO A 13 -1.06 11.21 -8.70
CA PRO A 13 -1.42 12.28 -7.75
C PRO A 13 -2.06 11.73 -6.47
N GLY A 14 -2.87 10.67 -6.57
CA GLY A 14 -3.45 10.00 -5.38
C GLY A 14 -2.39 9.36 -4.49
N CYS A 15 -1.27 8.92 -5.06
CA CYS A 15 -0.16 8.33 -4.31
C CYS A 15 0.58 9.39 -3.49
N GLU A 16 0.83 10.56 -4.09
CA GLU A 16 1.43 11.72 -3.40
C GLU A 16 0.58 12.18 -2.21
N GLU A 17 -0.75 12.24 -2.39
CA GLU A 17 -1.69 12.60 -1.34
C GLU A 17 -1.65 11.60 -0.18
N ILE A 18 -1.69 10.29 -0.48
CA ILE A 18 -1.62 9.24 0.54
C ILE A 18 -0.27 9.24 1.25
N LYS A 19 0.85 9.42 0.54
CA LYS A 19 2.18 9.54 1.16
C LYS A 19 2.26 10.68 2.18
N LYS A 20 1.62 11.82 1.91
CA LYS A 20 1.61 12.97 2.84
C LYS A 20 0.78 12.71 4.09
N ARG A 21 -0.25 11.85 3.99
CA ARG A 21 -1.17 11.55 5.08
C ARG A 21 -0.74 10.36 5.94
N ILE A 22 0.01 9.41 5.38
CA ILE A 22 0.61 8.31 6.15
C ILE A 22 1.66 8.88 7.09
N LYS A 23 1.44 8.69 8.39
CA LYS A 23 2.38 9.10 9.44
C LYS A 23 2.99 7.90 10.16
N ASN A 24 2.53 6.70 9.85
CA ASN A 24 2.99 5.47 10.46
C ASN A 24 4.33 4.99 9.85
N PRO A 25 5.45 5.03 10.61
CA PRO A 25 6.77 4.63 10.11
C PRO A 25 6.89 3.12 9.84
N SER A 26 5.91 2.31 10.28
CA SER A 26 5.87 0.87 10.00
C SER A 26 5.37 0.56 8.58
N VAL A 27 4.93 1.57 7.82
CA VAL A 27 4.51 1.40 6.42
C VAL A 27 5.69 1.57 5.50
N LYS A 28 6.04 0.49 4.79
CA LYS A 28 7.06 0.52 3.75
C LYS A 28 6.44 1.04 2.46
N ILE A 29 7.04 2.06 1.85
CA ILE A 29 6.54 2.64 0.61
C ILE A 29 7.43 2.18 -0.53
N LEU A 30 6.85 1.52 -1.53
CA LEU A 30 7.55 0.97 -2.68
C LEU A 30 6.97 1.53 -3.98
N ASP A 31 7.84 2.03 -4.85
CA ASP A 31 7.45 2.64 -6.11
C ASP A 31 7.62 1.65 -7.27
N VAL A 32 6.50 1.23 -7.86
CA VAL A 32 6.47 0.23 -8.94
C VAL A 32 7.07 0.73 -10.25
N THR A 33 7.27 2.05 -10.41
CA THR A 33 7.93 2.62 -11.60
C THR A 33 9.43 2.77 -11.42
N LYS A 34 9.96 2.58 -10.21
CA LYS A 34 11.39 2.74 -9.87
C LYS A 34 12.04 1.50 -9.29
N SER A 35 11.27 0.50 -8.90
CA SER A 35 11.76 -0.72 -8.26
C SER A 35 11.20 -1.95 -8.97
N ASP A 36 12.07 -2.73 -9.61
CA ASP A 36 11.71 -4.02 -10.21
C ASP A 36 11.10 -4.96 -9.17
N GLU A 37 11.61 -4.99 -7.94
CA GLU A 37 11.04 -5.79 -6.85
C GLU A 37 9.58 -5.41 -6.56
N ALA A 38 9.27 -4.10 -6.58
CA ALA A 38 7.91 -3.62 -6.38
C ALA A 38 7.00 -3.97 -7.57
N ALA A 39 7.52 -3.87 -8.80
CA ALA A 39 6.79 -4.23 -10.01
C ALA A 39 6.50 -5.74 -10.07
N VAL A 40 7.48 -6.59 -9.75
CA VAL A 40 7.33 -8.04 -9.67
C VAL A 40 6.31 -8.40 -8.58
N LEU A 41 6.44 -7.81 -7.38
CA LEU A 41 5.49 -8.05 -6.29
C LEU A 41 4.07 -7.65 -6.70
N ALA A 42 3.89 -6.52 -7.38
CA ALA A 42 2.58 -6.10 -7.88
C ALA A 42 2.03 -7.10 -8.92
N ALA A 43 2.85 -7.51 -9.89
CA ALA A 43 2.45 -8.43 -10.96
C ALA A 43 2.08 -9.82 -10.43
N GLU A 44 2.93 -10.43 -9.58
CA GLU A 44 2.68 -11.75 -8.99
C GLU A 44 1.40 -11.78 -8.14
N ASN A 45 1.02 -10.65 -7.57
CA ASN A 45 -0.16 -10.52 -6.71
C ASN A 45 -1.37 -9.88 -7.41
N ASN A 46 -1.34 -9.77 -8.76
CA ASN A 46 -2.42 -9.23 -9.58
C ASN A 46 -2.85 -7.80 -9.17
N ILE A 47 -1.87 -6.96 -8.82
CA ILE A 47 -2.07 -5.57 -8.44
C ILE A 47 -1.80 -4.68 -9.65
N PHE A 48 -2.87 -4.27 -10.32
CA PHE A 48 -2.82 -3.44 -11.53
C PHE A 48 -3.28 -2.00 -11.29
N SER A 49 -3.52 -1.62 -10.04
CA SER A 49 -3.94 -0.28 -9.68
C SER A 49 -3.09 0.24 -8.54
N ILE A 50 -2.70 1.49 -8.65
CA ILE A 50 -2.00 2.24 -7.60
C ILE A 50 -2.81 3.51 -7.30
N PRO A 51 -2.76 4.01 -6.05
CA PRO A 51 -2.08 3.42 -4.89
C PRO A 51 -2.80 2.18 -4.36
N THR A 52 -2.05 1.18 -3.90
CA THR A 52 -2.59 -0.03 -3.26
C THR A 52 -1.77 -0.35 -2.00
N VAL A 53 -2.44 -0.68 -0.90
CA VAL A 53 -1.77 -1.20 0.30
C VAL A 53 -1.86 -2.72 0.28
N VAL A 54 -0.77 -3.37 0.63
CA VAL A 54 -0.71 -4.80 0.86
C VAL A 54 -0.12 -5.10 2.22
N VAL A 55 -0.57 -6.21 2.82
CA VAL A 55 0.01 -6.75 4.04
C VAL A 55 0.73 -8.03 3.67
N LYS A 56 2.05 -8.05 3.87
CA LYS A 56 2.90 -9.21 3.69
C LYS A 56 3.07 -9.94 5.01
N SER A 57 2.63 -11.18 5.04
CA SER A 57 2.66 -12.06 6.21
C SER A 57 3.24 -13.42 5.84
N GLN A 58 3.49 -14.30 6.81
CA GLN A 58 3.95 -15.68 6.53
C GLN A 58 2.96 -16.49 5.68
N LYS A 59 1.68 -16.07 5.63
CA LYS A 59 0.63 -16.70 4.83
C LYS A 59 0.59 -16.20 3.38
N GLY A 60 1.40 -15.21 3.02
CA GLY A 60 1.41 -14.58 1.70
C GLY A 60 1.15 -13.08 1.77
N ILE A 61 0.76 -12.50 0.64
CA ILE A 61 0.47 -11.09 0.48
C ILE A 61 -1.04 -10.91 0.34
N GLU A 62 -1.60 -10.00 1.11
CA GLU A 62 -3.03 -9.68 1.09
C GLU A 62 -3.23 -8.25 0.61
N LYS A 63 -4.06 -8.07 -0.42
CA LYS A 63 -4.44 -6.75 -0.90
C LYS A 63 -5.45 -6.12 0.04
N CYS A 64 -5.27 -4.83 0.31
CA CYS A 64 -6.14 -4.05 1.16
C CYS A 64 -6.65 -2.81 0.44
N ASP A 65 -7.87 -2.42 0.77
CA ASP A 65 -8.48 -1.21 0.25
C ASP A 65 -8.03 0.00 1.07
N ILE A 66 -7.85 1.13 0.38
CA ILE A 66 -7.46 2.40 1.00
C ILE A 66 -8.68 3.32 0.99
N GLU A 67 -9.03 3.86 2.16
CA GLU A 67 -10.03 4.88 2.34
C GLU A 67 -9.40 6.09 3.04
N LEU A 68 -9.79 7.29 2.63
CA LEU A 68 -9.37 8.52 3.28
C LEU A 68 -10.48 8.95 4.25
N GLU A 69 -10.16 8.99 5.54
CA GLU A 69 -11.08 9.44 6.60
C GLU A 69 -10.54 10.74 7.20
N GLY A 70 -10.91 11.86 6.58
CA GLY A 70 -10.33 13.18 6.89
C GLY A 70 -8.83 13.21 6.59
N ASP A 71 -8.02 13.47 7.61
CA ASP A 71 -6.55 13.52 7.53
C ASP A 71 -5.88 12.15 7.67
N LYS A 72 -6.63 11.08 7.93
CA LYS A 72 -6.07 9.74 8.16
C LYS A 72 -6.23 8.84 6.96
N VAL A 73 -5.26 7.94 6.77
CA VAL A 73 -5.35 6.86 5.80
C VAL A 73 -5.85 5.63 6.51
N LYS A 74 -7.07 5.21 6.17
CA LYS A 74 -7.71 4.00 6.66
C LYS A 74 -7.47 2.88 5.67
N VAL A 75 -7.02 1.74 6.15
CA VAL A 75 -6.77 0.56 5.33
C VAL A 75 -7.68 -0.57 5.78
N LYS A 76 -8.42 -1.16 4.85
CA LYS A 76 -9.29 -2.31 5.10
C LYS A 76 -8.70 -3.57 4.50
N CYS A 77 -8.33 -4.52 5.35
CA CYS A 77 -7.81 -5.83 4.97
C CYS A 77 -8.73 -6.94 5.51
N LYS A 78 -9.52 -7.61 4.65
CA LYS A 78 -10.41 -8.74 5.03
C LYS A 78 -11.19 -8.54 6.35
N GLY A 79 -11.81 -7.37 6.51
CA GLY A 79 -12.60 -7.04 7.70
C GLY A 79 -11.82 -6.52 8.90
N LYS A 80 -10.49 -6.37 8.79
CA LYS A 80 -9.68 -5.58 9.72
C LYS A 80 -9.50 -4.16 9.19
N GLU A 81 -9.63 -3.20 10.08
CA GLU A 81 -9.43 -1.78 9.79
C GLU A 81 -8.16 -1.31 10.50
N LEU A 82 -7.25 -0.67 9.76
CA LEU A 82 -5.98 -0.17 10.24
C LEU A 82 -5.87 1.31 9.88
N PHE A 83 -5.29 2.11 10.78
CA PHE A 83 -5.02 3.53 10.51
C PHE A 83 -3.52 3.72 10.35
N LEU A 84 -3.11 4.33 9.23
CA LEU A 84 -1.73 4.60 8.84
C LEU A 84 -1.41 6.11 8.93
#